data_AF-A0A7W0PBN7-F1
#
_entry.id   AF-A0A7W0PBN7-F1
#
_cell.length_a   1.000
_cell.length_b   1.000
_cell.length_c   1.000
_cell.angle_alpha   90.00
_cell.angle_beta   90.00
_cell.angle_gamma   90.00
#
_symmetry.space_group_name_H-M   'P 1'
#
loop_
_entity.id
_entity.type
_entity.pdbx_description
1 polymer ?
#
loop_
_entity_poly.entity_id
_entity_poly.type
_entity_poly.pdbx_seq_one_letter_code
_entity_poly.pdbx_strand_id
1 'polypeptide(L)'
;MDLPAVQGLSLLTGDVVPHPGDLVLAEVTVIGQHKRVELATGRRASLYIGDEVVLAYAGRYAPDQFEAEVPPDLSACQLVAGGGLAARVVTQHADMDAATELMPVGLIADSRGRVLNVRDGRIAARPPRPRLSTHPMTIVVAGTSMNSGKTTTVAAITHGLTAAGLRVGAMKVTGTGAGGDPFLFADAGAAEVLDFTDAGYASTYRVPVAKLAEAFTTLHGELAARGVDAIVVEIADGILQQETAALLREPVVAQRTGGMVFAAGDALGAVNGVTRLRELGLPVLAASGILTCSPLAVREAQSILDVPVYSPEDLGDASIARSLIDRIGPMVDIDRIAQMPVRLKASA
;
A
#
# COMPACT_ATOMS: atom_id res chain seq x y z
N MET A 1 29.41 -19.17 1.99
CA MET A 1 28.67 -19.49 0.76
C MET A 1 28.85 -18.28 -0.11
N ASP A 2 29.80 -18.32 -1.04
CA ASP A 2 30.10 -17.18 -1.89
C ASP A 2 28.86 -16.90 -2.75
N LEU A 3 28.27 -15.73 -2.56
CA LEU A 3 27.26 -15.24 -3.48
C LEU A 3 27.94 -15.15 -4.85
N PRO A 4 27.35 -15.73 -5.92
CA PRO A 4 27.96 -15.67 -7.25
C PRO A 4 28.20 -14.20 -7.61
N ALA A 5 29.40 -13.88 -8.06
CA ALA A 5 29.72 -12.56 -8.58
C ALA A 5 28.71 -12.24 -9.69
N VAL A 6 27.90 -11.20 -9.49
CA VAL A 6 26.91 -10.78 -10.50
C VAL A 6 27.69 -10.09 -11.62
N GLN A 7 28.02 -10.85 -12.66
CA GLN A 7 28.69 -10.31 -13.84
C GLN A 7 27.78 -9.31 -14.54
N GLY A 8 28.34 -8.17 -14.97
CA GLY A 8 27.63 -7.17 -15.77
C GLY A 8 26.90 -6.08 -14.98
N LEU A 9 27.20 -5.90 -13.69
CA LEU A 9 26.82 -4.72 -12.92
C LEU A 9 28.02 -3.78 -12.73
N SER A 10 27.74 -2.49 -12.65
CA SER A 10 28.71 -1.46 -12.27
C SER A 10 28.14 -0.52 -11.22
N LEU A 11 29.01 0.21 -10.52
CA LEU A 11 28.62 1.29 -9.61
C LEU A 11 28.89 2.62 -10.29
N LEU A 12 27.87 3.45 -10.41
CA LEU A 12 28.00 4.84 -10.83
C LEU A 12 28.21 5.72 -9.61
N THR A 13 29.30 6.48 -9.63
CA THR A 13 29.75 7.37 -8.56
C THR A 13 30.04 8.77 -9.12
N GLY A 14 30.29 9.74 -8.23
CA GLY A 14 30.50 11.14 -8.62
C GLY A 14 29.20 11.93 -8.69
N ASP A 15 29.11 12.85 -9.65
CA ASP A 15 27.97 13.78 -9.81
C ASP A 15 26.76 13.11 -10.46
N VAL A 16 26.15 12.16 -9.74
CA VAL A 16 24.90 11.49 -10.13
C VAL A 16 23.76 11.91 -9.21
N VAL A 17 22.58 12.12 -9.80
CA VAL A 17 21.36 12.49 -9.07
C VAL A 17 20.46 11.26 -8.98
N PRO A 18 20.17 10.74 -7.77
CA PRO A 18 19.31 9.59 -7.61
C PRO A 18 17.84 9.94 -7.90
N HIS A 19 17.12 8.99 -8.49
CA HIS A 19 15.69 9.08 -8.75
C HIS A 19 14.91 8.06 -7.90
N PRO A 20 13.61 8.29 -7.64
CA PRO A 20 12.77 7.30 -6.98
C PRO A 20 12.81 5.94 -7.70
N GLY A 21 13.10 4.89 -6.94
CA GLY A 21 13.27 3.51 -7.38
C GLY A 21 14.70 3.13 -7.75
N ASP A 22 15.65 4.06 -7.86
CA ASP A 22 17.03 3.73 -8.23
C ASP A 22 17.68 2.85 -7.16
N LEU A 23 18.36 1.80 -7.61
CA LEU A 23 19.07 0.89 -6.71
C LEU A 23 20.41 1.49 -6.31
N VAL A 24 20.70 1.49 -5.02
CA VAL A 24 21.92 2.04 -4.42
C VAL A 24 22.60 0.99 -3.57
N LEU A 25 23.93 0.89 -3.71
CA LEU A 25 24.77 0.22 -2.74
C LEU A 25 25.18 1.24 -1.68
N ALA A 26 24.95 0.94 -0.41
CA ALA A 26 25.32 1.82 0.70
C ALA A 26 25.95 1.04 1.85
N GLU A 27 26.92 1.66 2.52
CA GLU A 27 27.50 1.16 3.76
C GLU A 27 26.67 1.65 4.95
N VAL A 28 26.42 0.77 5.92
CA VAL A 28 25.78 1.13 7.19
C VAL A 28 26.82 1.76 8.12
N THR A 29 26.65 3.04 8.46
CA THR A 29 27.63 3.77 9.29
C THR A 29 27.20 3.86 10.75
N VAL A 30 25.89 3.92 11.03
CA VAL A 30 25.33 3.99 12.38
C VAL A 30 24.02 3.21 12.44
N ILE A 31 23.84 2.39 13.48
CA ILE A 31 22.58 1.67 13.73
C ILE A 31 21.64 2.55 14.56
N GLY A 32 20.45 2.79 14.04
CA GLY A 32 19.36 3.54 14.68
C GLY A 32 18.08 2.72 14.77
N GLN A 33 16.95 3.35 14.45
CA GLN A 33 15.61 2.77 14.52
C GLN A 33 15.50 1.43 13.78
N HIS A 34 15.84 1.42 12.49
CA HIS A 34 15.74 0.22 11.65
C HIS A 34 17.02 -0.61 11.79
N LYS A 35 17.02 -1.54 12.74
CA LYS A 35 18.13 -2.45 13.05
C LYS A 35 18.22 -3.67 12.11
N ARG A 36 17.25 -3.78 11.20
CA ARG A 36 17.11 -4.90 10.26
C ARG A 36 16.68 -4.38 8.89
N VAL A 37 17.16 -5.03 7.85
CA VAL A 37 16.72 -4.83 6.47
C VAL A 37 16.10 -6.11 5.92
N GLU A 38 15.06 -5.98 5.12
CA GLU A 38 14.43 -7.09 4.43
C GLU A 38 15.26 -7.54 3.22
N LEU A 39 15.46 -8.85 3.10
CA LEU A 39 16.10 -9.46 1.95
C LEU A 39 15.05 -9.78 0.88
N ALA A 40 15.49 -10.05 -0.36
CA ALA A 40 14.60 -10.49 -1.45
C ALA A 40 13.75 -11.73 -1.11
N THR A 41 14.19 -12.53 -0.13
CA THR A 41 13.44 -13.69 0.39
C THR A 41 12.33 -13.32 1.39
N GLY A 42 12.17 -12.04 1.75
CA GLY A 42 11.30 -11.58 2.85
C GLY A 42 11.91 -11.70 4.25
N ARG A 43 13.01 -12.45 4.40
CA ARG A 43 13.71 -12.56 5.68
C ARG A 43 14.30 -11.20 6.10
N ARG A 44 14.07 -10.80 7.34
CA ARG A 44 14.69 -9.60 7.94
C ARG A 44 16.08 -9.94 8.50
N ALA A 45 17.12 -9.45 7.85
CA ALA A 45 18.50 -9.59 8.27
C ALA A 45 18.88 -8.48 9.26
N SER A 46 19.61 -8.82 10.33
CA SER A 46 20.22 -7.84 11.23
C SER A 46 21.29 -7.05 10.51
N LEU A 47 21.33 -5.74 10.78
CA LEU A 47 22.34 -4.83 10.27
C LEU A 47 23.45 -4.64 11.30
N TYR A 48 24.69 -4.58 10.80
CA TYR A 48 25.89 -4.22 11.54
C TYR A 48 26.58 -3.04 10.87
N ILE A 49 27.35 -2.28 11.65
CA ILE A 49 28.17 -1.19 11.10
C ILE A 49 29.22 -1.80 10.16
N GLY A 50 29.39 -1.19 8.99
CA GLY A 50 30.25 -1.68 7.91
C GLY A 50 29.59 -2.68 6.97
N ASP A 51 28.34 -3.08 7.21
CA ASP A 51 27.59 -3.88 6.24
C ASP A 51 27.33 -3.06 4.97
N GLU A 52 27.59 -3.65 3.80
CA GLU A 52 27.16 -3.11 2.51
C GLU A 52 25.79 -3.70 2.14
N VAL A 53 24.82 -2.83 1.88
CA VAL A 53 23.43 -3.22 1.58
C VAL A 53 22.95 -2.60 0.29
N VAL A 54 22.17 -3.37 -0.47
CA VAL A 54 21.46 -2.88 -1.65
C VAL A 54 20.06 -2.42 -1.24
N LEU A 55 19.75 -1.17 -1.56
CA LEU A 55 18.50 -0.50 -1.19
C LEU A 55 17.91 0.20 -2.43
N ALA A 56 16.67 0.69 -2.31
CA ALA A 56 16.08 1.58 -3.29
C ALA A 56 15.95 2.99 -2.73
N TYR A 57 16.28 4.01 -3.52
CA TYR A 57 15.96 5.39 -3.17
C TYR A 57 14.46 5.63 -3.32
N ALA A 58 13.75 6.07 -2.28
CA ALA A 58 12.39 6.59 -2.43
C ALA A 58 11.97 7.44 -1.24
N GLY A 59 11.08 8.40 -1.48
CA GLY A 59 10.48 9.16 -0.39
C GLY A 59 9.62 8.29 0.52
N ARG A 60 9.45 8.72 1.76
CA ARG A 60 8.57 8.05 2.73
C ARG A 60 7.62 9.05 3.36
N TYR A 61 6.35 8.67 3.44
CA TYR A 61 5.35 9.33 4.26
C TYR A 61 4.86 8.33 5.31
N ALA A 62 5.27 8.52 6.55
CA ALA A 62 4.88 7.67 7.66
C ALA A 62 4.74 8.54 8.92
N PRO A 63 3.52 9.04 9.23
CA PRO A 63 3.29 9.99 10.33
C PRO A 63 3.83 9.53 11.69
N ASP A 64 3.70 8.23 11.99
CA ASP A 64 4.19 7.64 13.24
C ASP A 64 5.68 7.24 13.17
N GLN A 65 6.39 7.56 12.08
CA GLN A 65 7.80 7.23 11.91
C GLN A 65 8.60 8.39 11.28
N PHE A 66 8.90 8.30 9.98
CA PHE A 66 9.74 9.25 9.27
C PHE A 66 9.01 9.80 8.04
N GLU A 67 9.11 11.11 7.86
CA GLU A 67 8.95 11.75 6.56
C GLU A 67 10.33 11.88 5.91
N ALA A 68 10.47 11.46 4.66
CA ALA A 68 11.75 11.48 3.97
C ALA A 68 11.62 11.72 2.47
N GLU A 69 12.70 12.24 1.89
CA GLU A 69 12.81 12.60 0.47
C GLU A 69 14.08 11.99 -0.15
N VAL A 70 14.03 11.70 -1.45
CA VAL A 70 15.23 11.30 -2.19
C VAL A 70 16.23 12.46 -2.18
N PRO A 71 17.50 12.24 -1.78
CA PRO A 71 18.51 13.30 -1.77
C PRO A 71 18.84 13.78 -3.19
N PRO A 72 19.41 14.99 -3.36
CA PRO A 72 19.78 15.51 -4.69
C PRO A 72 21.05 14.86 -5.26
N ASP A 73 21.77 14.05 -4.48
CA ASP A 73 23.07 13.45 -4.81
C ASP A 73 23.30 12.19 -3.94
N LEU A 74 24.52 11.64 -3.99
CA LEU A 74 24.97 10.49 -3.18
C LEU A 74 25.48 10.88 -1.78
N SER A 75 25.04 12.00 -1.21
CA SER A 75 25.36 12.35 0.17
C SER A 75 24.79 11.33 1.17
N ALA A 76 25.34 11.35 2.39
CA ALA A 76 24.89 10.51 3.48
C ALA A 76 23.37 10.63 3.67
N CYS A 77 22.71 9.48 3.80
CA CYS A 77 21.26 9.40 3.95
C CYS A 77 20.90 8.36 5.02
N GLN A 78 19.63 8.01 5.13
CA GLN A 78 19.13 7.13 6.18
C GLN A 78 18.33 5.96 5.60
N LEU A 79 18.38 4.83 6.30
CA LEU A 79 17.45 3.74 6.09
C LEU A 79 16.11 4.16 6.69
N VAL A 80 15.21 4.65 5.85
CA VAL A 80 13.93 5.21 6.29
C VAL A 80 12.84 4.16 6.37
N ALA A 81 13.01 2.98 5.80
CA ALA A 81 12.13 1.83 6.04
C ALA A 81 12.91 0.52 6.01
N GLY A 82 12.60 -0.38 6.94
CA GLY A 82 13.23 -1.71 7.02
C GLY A 82 12.96 -2.62 5.80
N GLY A 83 12.03 -2.27 4.91
CA GLY A 83 11.86 -2.93 3.62
C GLY A 83 12.91 -2.55 2.57
N GLY A 84 13.91 -1.73 2.94
CA GLY A 84 15.07 -1.44 2.10
C GLY A 84 15.00 -0.08 1.39
N LEU A 85 14.49 0.96 2.07
CA LEU A 85 14.41 2.31 1.49
C LEU A 85 15.48 3.25 2.06
N ALA A 86 16.28 3.81 1.15
CA ALA A 86 17.23 4.88 1.44
C ALA A 86 16.62 6.24 1.09
N ALA A 87 16.70 7.20 2.01
CA ALA A 87 16.26 8.58 1.78
C ALA A 87 16.84 9.52 2.82
N ARG A 88 16.77 10.83 2.57
CA ARG A 88 17.07 11.86 3.56
C ARG A 88 15.84 12.13 4.41
N VAL A 89 15.96 11.93 5.73
CA VAL A 89 14.89 12.29 6.68
C VAL A 89 14.67 13.80 6.66
N VAL A 90 13.40 14.20 6.59
CA VAL A 90 12.94 15.59 6.69
C VAL A 90 12.34 15.85 8.07
N THR A 91 11.44 14.96 8.50
CA THR A 91 10.75 15.06 9.78
C THR A 91 10.68 13.66 10.42
N GLN A 92 10.68 13.62 11.75
CA GLN A 92 10.62 12.39 12.53
C GLN A 92 9.57 12.52 13.64
N HIS A 93 8.83 11.44 13.89
CA HIS A 93 7.89 11.34 15.00
C HIS A 93 8.64 11.35 16.35
N ALA A 94 8.08 11.99 17.37
CA ALA A 94 8.75 12.23 18.65
C ALA A 94 9.19 10.96 19.38
N ASP A 95 8.42 9.87 19.23
CA ASP A 95 8.68 8.59 19.89
C ASP A 95 9.70 7.68 19.15
N MET A 96 10.29 8.17 18.06
CA MET A 96 11.22 7.38 17.25
C MET A 96 12.66 7.61 17.68
N ASP A 97 13.46 6.54 17.65
CA ASP A 97 14.92 6.68 17.67
C ASP A 97 15.39 7.34 16.35
N ALA A 98 16.59 7.92 16.36
CA ALA A 98 17.23 8.40 15.13
C ALA A 98 17.29 7.28 14.08
N ALA A 99 17.10 7.61 12.80
CA ALA A 99 17.16 6.62 11.73
C ALA A 99 18.58 6.06 11.56
N THR A 100 18.68 4.80 11.12
CA THR A 100 19.97 4.15 10.78
C THR A 100 20.64 4.92 9.65
N GLU A 101 21.91 5.29 9.83
CA GLU A 101 22.66 6.10 8.88
C GLU A 101 23.34 5.22 7.82
N LEU A 102 23.35 5.75 6.59
CA LEU A 102 23.88 5.11 5.41
C LEU A 102 24.83 6.06 4.69
N MET A 103 25.97 5.53 4.25
CA MET A 103 26.85 6.20 3.30
C MET A 103 26.70 5.54 1.92
N PRO A 104 26.05 6.19 0.95
CA PRO A 104 25.97 5.67 -0.41
C PRO A 104 27.36 5.47 -1.02
N VAL A 105 27.61 4.28 -1.57
CA VAL A 105 28.82 3.94 -2.33
C VAL A 105 28.62 4.30 -3.80
N GLY A 106 27.43 4.03 -4.35
CA GLY A 106 27.09 4.33 -5.75
C GLY A 106 25.74 3.77 -6.18
N LEU A 107 25.23 4.28 -7.30
CA LEU A 107 24.04 3.70 -7.95
C LEU A 107 24.42 2.45 -8.71
N ILE A 108 23.59 1.41 -8.62
CA ILE A 108 23.82 0.15 -9.34
C ILE A 108 23.33 0.31 -10.77
N ALA A 109 24.19 0.05 -11.74
CA ALA A 109 23.88 0.12 -13.16
C ALA A 109 24.13 -1.22 -13.87
N ASP A 110 23.41 -1.43 -14.98
CA ASP A 110 23.66 -2.53 -15.89
C ASP A 110 24.94 -2.34 -16.72
N SER A 111 25.33 -3.37 -17.48
CA SER A 111 26.51 -3.38 -18.36
C SER A 111 26.56 -2.25 -19.39
N ARG A 112 25.46 -1.53 -19.63
CA ARG A 112 25.38 -0.37 -20.53
C ARG A 112 25.44 0.96 -19.79
N GLY A 113 25.66 0.95 -18.48
CA GLY A 113 25.71 2.14 -17.64
C GLY A 113 24.33 2.73 -17.34
N ARG A 114 23.24 2.00 -17.59
CA ARG A 114 21.90 2.44 -17.19
C ARG A 114 21.63 2.02 -15.75
N VAL A 115 21.30 2.99 -14.89
CA VAL A 115 20.93 2.74 -13.49
C VAL A 115 19.75 1.77 -13.45
N LEU A 116 19.87 0.73 -12.62
CA LEU A 116 18.80 -0.21 -12.34
C LEU A 116 17.79 0.45 -11.42
N ASN A 117 16.51 0.26 -11.74
CA ASN A 117 15.41 0.83 -10.97
C ASN A 117 14.39 -0.25 -10.63
N VAL A 118 13.70 -0.13 -9.48
CA VAL A 118 12.60 -1.04 -9.09
C VAL A 118 11.56 -1.19 -10.21
N ARG A 119 11.33 -0.14 -11.01
CA ARG A 119 10.46 -0.18 -12.19
C ARG A 119 10.87 -1.19 -13.24
N ASP A 120 12.12 -1.60 -13.32
CA ASP A 120 12.57 -2.59 -14.29
C ASP A 120 11.94 -3.97 -14.06
N GLY A 121 11.56 -4.29 -12.82
CA GLY A 121 10.87 -5.53 -12.45
C GLY A 121 9.35 -5.48 -12.54
N ARG A 122 8.77 -4.35 -12.95
CA ARG A 122 7.31 -4.15 -12.92
C ARG A 122 6.56 -5.10 -13.86
N ILE A 123 5.33 -5.41 -13.49
CA ILE A 123 4.37 -6.07 -14.36
C ILE A 123 4.12 -5.18 -15.58
N ALA A 124 4.37 -5.73 -16.77
CA ALA A 124 4.14 -5.02 -18.01
C ALA A 124 2.65 -4.71 -18.18
N ALA A 125 2.34 -3.45 -18.50
CA ALA A 125 0.99 -3.04 -18.86
C ALA A 125 0.50 -3.90 -20.03
N ARG A 126 -0.60 -4.64 -19.83
CA ARG A 126 -1.24 -5.43 -20.87
C ARG A 126 -2.29 -4.56 -21.58
N PRO A 127 -2.47 -4.72 -22.89
CA PRO A 127 -3.56 -4.05 -23.58
C PRO A 127 -4.90 -4.46 -22.95
N PRO A 128 -5.92 -3.58 -22.96
CA PRO A 128 -7.25 -3.90 -22.44
C PRO A 128 -7.75 -5.19 -23.10
N ARG A 129 -7.96 -6.24 -22.30
CA ARG A 129 -8.60 -7.46 -22.80
C ARG A 129 -10.09 -7.17 -23.03
N PRO A 130 -10.75 -7.88 -23.96
CA PRO A 130 -12.21 -7.89 -24.03
C PRO A 130 -12.76 -8.14 -22.63
N ARG A 131 -13.83 -7.41 -22.25
CA ARG A 131 -14.44 -7.52 -20.92
C ARG A 131 -14.62 -9.01 -20.60
N LEU A 132 -13.99 -9.47 -19.52
CA LEU A 132 -14.29 -10.80 -18.98
C LEU A 132 -15.80 -10.84 -18.72
N SER A 133 -16.44 -11.97 -19.00
CA SER A 133 -17.88 -12.14 -18.78
C SER A 133 -18.30 -11.95 -17.32
N THR A 134 -17.34 -12.08 -16.39
CA THR A 134 -17.49 -11.83 -14.96
C THR A 134 -16.26 -11.07 -14.44
N HIS A 135 -16.45 -9.90 -13.86
CA HIS A 135 -15.40 -9.21 -13.11
C HIS A 135 -15.35 -9.76 -11.68
N PRO A 136 -14.15 -9.91 -11.08
CA PRO A 136 -14.05 -10.35 -9.69
C PRO A 136 -14.68 -9.33 -8.74
N MET A 137 -15.32 -9.83 -7.70
CA MET A 137 -15.93 -8.98 -6.66
C MET A 137 -14.81 -8.29 -5.90
N THR A 138 -14.82 -6.96 -5.84
CA THR A 138 -13.71 -6.19 -5.28
C THR A 138 -14.13 -5.44 -4.03
N ILE A 139 -13.44 -5.70 -2.92
CA ILE A 139 -13.62 -5.00 -1.64
C ILE A 139 -12.39 -4.15 -1.39
N VAL A 140 -12.56 -2.84 -1.20
CA VAL A 140 -11.49 -1.91 -0.86
C VAL A 140 -11.50 -1.62 0.63
N VAL A 141 -10.34 -1.69 1.27
CA VAL A 141 -10.09 -1.30 2.64
C VAL A 141 -9.30 0.00 2.65
N ALA A 142 -9.90 1.04 3.23
CA ALA A 142 -9.27 2.33 3.50
C ALA A 142 -9.46 2.66 4.99
N GLY A 143 -8.75 3.66 5.51
CA GLY A 143 -8.80 3.90 6.95
C GLY A 143 -8.46 5.32 7.40
N THR A 144 -8.53 5.54 8.70
CA THR A 144 -8.31 6.86 9.32
C THR A 144 -6.85 7.30 9.22
N SER A 145 -5.89 6.39 9.40
CA SER A 145 -4.47 6.71 9.56
C SER A 145 -3.58 5.49 9.33
N MET A 146 -2.25 5.71 9.38
CA MET A 146 -1.28 4.63 9.55
C MET A 146 -1.65 3.89 10.83
N ASN A 147 -1.59 2.57 10.80
CA ASN A 147 -1.96 1.72 11.94
C ASN A 147 -3.45 1.69 12.33
N SER A 148 -4.40 2.18 11.52
CA SER A 148 -5.83 2.06 11.86
C SER A 148 -6.41 0.62 11.77
N GLY A 149 -5.58 -0.38 11.46
CA GLY A 149 -5.97 -1.78 11.30
C GLY A 149 -6.33 -2.20 9.87
N LYS A 150 -5.94 -1.42 8.85
CA LYS A 150 -6.19 -1.73 7.42
C LYS A 150 -5.64 -3.10 7.02
N THR A 151 -4.34 -3.33 7.21
CA THR A 151 -3.70 -4.60 6.84
C THR A 151 -4.38 -5.80 7.52
N THR A 152 -4.65 -5.70 8.83
CA THR A 152 -5.35 -6.75 9.58
C THR A 152 -6.76 -6.99 9.05
N THR A 153 -7.47 -5.93 8.68
CA THR A 153 -8.81 -6.02 8.09
C THR A 153 -8.78 -6.71 6.73
N VAL A 154 -7.81 -6.37 5.87
CA VAL A 154 -7.62 -7.04 4.57
C VAL A 154 -7.32 -8.52 4.75
N ALA A 155 -6.40 -8.84 5.68
CA ALA A 155 -6.06 -10.23 6.01
C ALA A 155 -7.27 -11.01 6.52
N ALA A 156 -8.07 -10.43 7.42
CA ALA A 156 -9.28 -11.06 7.94
C ALA A 156 -10.32 -11.34 6.84
N ILE A 157 -10.63 -10.35 6.00
CA ILE A 157 -11.58 -10.54 4.88
C ILE A 157 -11.04 -11.60 3.91
N THR A 158 -9.75 -11.56 3.60
CA THR A 158 -9.09 -12.56 2.75
C THR A 158 -9.26 -13.96 3.33
N HIS A 159 -9.01 -14.11 4.63
CA HIS A 159 -9.17 -15.38 5.34
C HIS A 159 -10.60 -15.89 5.29
N GLY A 160 -11.59 -15.06 5.63
CA GLY A 160 -13.00 -15.46 5.61
C GLY A 160 -13.49 -15.83 4.21
N LEU A 161 -13.09 -15.07 3.18
CA LEU A 161 -13.47 -15.38 1.79
C LEU A 161 -12.81 -16.67 1.28
N THR A 162 -11.53 -16.90 1.61
CA THR A 162 -10.86 -18.16 1.29
C THR A 162 -11.51 -19.34 2.03
N ALA A 163 -11.87 -19.17 3.32
CA ALA A 163 -12.60 -20.17 4.09
C ALA A 163 -14.01 -20.44 3.52
N ALA A 164 -14.61 -19.45 2.86
CA ALA A 164 -15.86 -19.59 2.09
C ALA A 164 -15.67 -20.28 0.71
N GLY A 165 -14.47 -20.76 0.41
CA GLY A 165 -14.15 -21.51 -0.81
C GLY A 165 -13.88 -20.65 -2.05
N LEU A 166 -13.69 -19.34 -1.90
CA LEU A 166 -13.34 -18.44 -3.01
C LEU A 166 -11.83 -18.41 -3.23
N ARG A 167 -11.40 -18.28 -4.49
CA ARG A 167 -10.03 -17.90 -4.83
C ARG A 167 -9.87 -16.40 -4.67
N VAL A 168 -9.15 -15.97 -3.64
CA VAL A 168 -9.00 -14.54 -3.33
C VAL A 168 -7.65 -14.02 -3.84
N GLY A 169 -7.68 -12.90 -4.56
CA GLY A 169 -6.51 -12.07 -4.78
C GLY A 169 -6.47 -10.96 -3.73
N ALA A 170 -5.31 -10.71 -3.12
CA ALA A 170 -5.11 -9.57 -2.23
C ALA A 170 -4.12 -8.59 -2.87
N MET A 171 -4.35 -7.29 -2.68
CA MET A 171 -3.38 -6.32 -3.14
C MET A 171 -3.29 -5.05 -2.31
N LYS A 172 -2.13 -4.39 -2.32
CA LYS A 172 -1.91 -3.07 -1.72
C LYS A 172 -1.45 -2.05 -2.76
N VAL A 173 -2.23 -0.98 -2.95
CA VAL A 173 -2.03 -0.04 -4.08
C VAL A 173 -1.07 1.10 -3.74
N THR A 174 -0.91 1.37 -2.45
CA THR A 174 -0.20 2.53 -1.94
C THR A 174 0.50 2.16 -0.65
N GLY A 175 1.61 2.83 -0.36
CA GLY A 175 2.40 2.61 0.85
C GLY A 175 3.89 2.74 0.62
N THR A 176 4.64 2.04 1.47
CA THR A 176 6.10 2.01 1.53
C THR A 176 6.52 0.55 1.46
N GLY A 177 7.42 0.19 0.53
CA GLY A 177 7.76 -1.20 0.24
C GLY A 177 8.25 -1.94 1.48
N ALA A 178 7.56 -3.03 1.82
CA ALA A 178 7.92 -3.98 2.88
C ALA A 178 7.08 -5.24 2.72
N GLY A 179 7.68 -6.42 2.89
CA GLY A 179 7.01 -7.70 2.74
C GLY A 179 5.99 -8.03 3.83
N GLY A 180 5.92 -7.24 4.91
CA GLY A 180 5.01 -7.48 6.03
C GLY A 180 3.54 -7.62 5.61
N ASP A 181 3.03 -6.72 4.76
CA ASP A 181 1.63 -6.79 4.31
C ASP A 181 1.41 -7.94 3.32
N PRO A 182 2.23 -8.10 2.24
CA PRO A 182 2.07 -9.22 1.32
C PRO A 182 2.15 -10.60 1.98
N PHE A 183 3.09 -10.82 2.92
CA PHE A 183 3.20 -12.10 3.63
C PHE A 183 2.00 -12.38 4.51
N LEU A 184 1.46 -11.36 5.19
CA LEU A 184 0.25 -11.52 5.99
C LEU A 184 -0.97 -11.87 5.11
N PHE A 185 -1.07 -11.30 3.90
CA PHE A 185 -2.14 -11.65 2.98
C PHE A 185 -2.00 -13.08 2.44
N ALA A 186 -0.77 -13.53 2.16
CA ALA A 186 -0.49 -14.90 1.77
C ALA A 186 -0.84 -15.89 2.91
N ASP A 187 -0.42 -15.60 4.14
CA ASP A 187 -0.73 -16.40 5.33
C ASP A 187 -2.23 -16.45 5.63
N ALA A 188 -2.97 -15.39 5.30
CA ALA A 188 -4.43 -15.36 5.39
C ALA A 188 -5.11 -16.28 4.37
N GLY A 189 -4.40 -16.77 3.36
CA GLY A 189 -4.91 -17.66 2.33
C GLY A 189 -5.24 -16.99 1.00
N ALA A 190 -4.67 -15.82 0.71
CA ALA A 190 -4.73 -15.27 -0.64
C ALA A 190 -4.06 -16.22 -1.63
N ALA A 191 -4.74 -16.53 -2.73
CA ALA A 191 -4.18 -17.33 -3.82
C ALA A 191 -3.14 -16.54 -4.63
N GLU A 192 -3.31 -15.22 -4.68
CA GLU A 192 -2.43 -14.29 -5.39
C GLU A 192 -2.28 -13.02 -4.56
N VAL A 193 -1.05 -12.54 -4.42
CA VAL A 193 -0.75 -11.29 -3.71
C VAL A 193 0.06 -10.39 -4.62
N LEU A 194 -0.37 -9.14 -4.75
CA LEU A 194 0.38 -8.10 -5.47
C LEU A 194 0.45 -6.81 -4.65
N ASP A 195 1.45 -5.98 -4.86
CA ASP A 195 1.47 -4.62 -4.32
C ASP A 195 2.00 -3.58 -5.31
N PHE A 196 2.11 -2.34 -4.86
CA PHE A 196 2.63 -1.24 -5.68
C PHE A 196 4.08 -1.44 -6.12
N THR A 197 4.86 -2.33 -5.47
CA THR A 197 6.21 -2.69 -5.92
C THR A 197 6.15 -3.52 -7.19
N ASP A 198 5.13 -4.36 -7.38
CA ASP A 198 4.87 -5.06 -8.64
C ASP A 198 4.48 -4.10 -9.78
N ALA A 199 3.94 -2.91 -9.44
CA ALA A 199 3.72 -1.82 -10.39
C ALA A 199 4.98 -0.95 -10.61
N GLY A 200 6.10 -1.28 -9.93
CA GLY A 200 7.39 -0.62 -10.08
C GLY A 200 7.62 0.54 -9.10
N TYR A 201 6.92 0.61 -7.98
CA TYR A 201 7.11 1.68 -7.00
C TYR A 201 7.74 1.15 -5.71
N ALA A 202 8.90 1.67 -5.31
CA ALA A 202 9.45 1.34 -3.99
C ALA A 202 8.66 2.02 -2.85
N SER A 203 8.02 3.14 -3.16
CA SER A 203 7.09 3.88 -2.30
C SER A 203 6.14 4.68 -3.19
N THR A 204 4.91 4.92 -2.71
CA THR A 204 3.93 5.73 -3.43
C THR A 204 3.86 7.18 -2.98
N TYR A 205 4.72 7.61 -2.04
CA TYR A 205 4.76 9.01 -1.63
C TYR A 205 5.19 9.91 -2.80
N ARG A 206 4.42 10.98 -3.06
CA ARG A 206 4.59 11.94 -4.16
C ARG A 206 4.47 11.35 -5.56
N VAL A 207 3.95 10.13 -5.68
CA VAL A 207 3.62 9.56 -6.99
C VAL A 207 2.35 10.26 -7.51
N PRO A 208 2.34 10.78 -8.76
CA PRO A 208 1.15 11.42 -9.31
C PRO A 208 -0.05 10.48 -9.33
N VAL A 209 -1.24 11.00 -8.98
CA VAL A 209 -2.47 10.19 -8.88
C VAL A 209 -2.80 9.41 -10.15
N ALA A 210 -2.57 10.00 -11.33
CA ALA A 210 -2.77 9.31 -12.62
C ALA A 210 -1.92 8.03 -12.72
N LYS A 211 -0.71 8.04 -12.17
CA LYS A 211 0.18 6.89 -12.13
C LYS A 211 -0.24 5.85 -11.09
N LEU A 212 -0.81 6.28 -9.97
CA LEU A 212 -1.43 5.36 -8.99
C LEU A 212 -2.69 4.70 -9.57
N ALA A 213 -3.49 5.42 -10.34
CA ALA A 213 -4.64 4.88 -11.05
C ALA A 213 -4.23 3.85 -12.13
N GLU A 214 -3.15 4.11 -12.87
CA GLU A 214 -2.52 3.15 -13.79
C GLU A 214 -2.03 1.89 -13.05
N ALA A 215 -1.36 2.07 -11.90
CA ALA A 215 -0.90 0.96 -11.06
C ALA A 215 -2.08 0.11 -10.56
N PHE A 216 -3.10 0.74 -9.97
CA PHE A 216 -4.34 0.08 -9.54
C PHE A 216 -4.95 -0.75 -10.67
N THR A 217 -5.08 -0.16 -11.86
CA THR A 217 -5.65 -0.84 -13.03
C THR A 217 -4.83 -2.04 -13.47
N THR A 218 -3.50 -1.91 -13.45
CA THR A 218 -2.56 -2.95 -13.86
C THR A 218 -2.62 -4.13 -12.89
N LEU A 219 -2.50 -3.87 -11.59
CA LEU A 219 -2.51 -4.89 -10.55
C LEU A 219 -3.87 -5.60 -10.46
N HIS A 220 -4.98 -4.84 -10.48
CA HIS A 220 -6.34 -5.40 -10.50
C HIS A 220 -6.57 -6.27 -11.74
N GLY A 221 -6.16 -5.78 -12.91
CA GLY A 221 -6.26 -6.51 -14.17
C GLY A 221 -5.42 -7.79 -14.19
N GLU A 222 -4.25 -7.78 -13.55
CA GLU A 222 -3.41 -8.96 -13.42
C GLU A 222 -4.06 -10.01 -12.51
N LEU A 223 -4.55 -9.63 -11.33
CA LEU A 223 -5.29 -10.54 -10.45
C LEU A 223 -6.50 -11.14 -11.16
N ALA A 224 -7.29 -10.33 -11.86
CA ALA A 224 -8.42 -10.81 -12.65
C ALA A 224 -7.99 -11.80 -13.75
N ALA A 225 -6.86 -11.56 -14.42
CA ALA A 225 -6.33 -12.45 -15.44
C ALA A 225 -5.84 -13.80 -14.87
N ARG A 226 -5.51 -13.87 -13.57
CA ARG A 226 -5.16 -15.10 -12.84
C ARG A 226 -6.39 -15.88 -12.34
N GLY A 227 -7.60 -15.42 -12.66
CA GLY A 227 -8.85 -16.14 -12.38
C GLY A 227 -9.16 -16.23 -10.89
N VAL A 228 -9.02 -15.12 -10.19
CA VAL A 228 -9.54 -14.97 -8.82
C VAL A 228 -11.03 -14.65 -8.85
N ASP A 229 -11.77 -15.11 -7.85
CA ASP A 229 -13.21 -14.87 -7.69
C ASP A 229 -13.49 -13.52 -7.01
N ALA A 230 -12.60 -13.13 -6.08
CA ALA A 230 -12.68 -11.88 -5.34
C ALA A 230 -11.30 -11.22 -5.22
N ILE A 231 -11.29 -9.88 -5.13
CA ILE A 231 -10.11 -9.06 -4.89
C ILE A 231 -10.31 -8.23 -3.62
N VAL A 232 -9.40 -8.32 -2.67
CA VAL A 232 -9.37 -7.45 -1.48
C VAL A 232 -8.21 -6.47 -1.63
N VAL A 233 -8.51 -5.17 -1.60
CA VAL A 233 -7.56 -4.10 -1.90
C VAL A 233 -7.29 -3.27 -0.65
N GLU A 234 -6.04 -3.11 -0.25
CA GLU A 234 -5.63 -2.07 0.67
C GLU A 234 -5.29 -0.78 -0.09
N ILE A 235 -5.88 0.34 0.33
CA ILE A 235 -5.40 1.69 0.00
C ILE A 235 -4.87 2.33 1.29
N ALA A 236 -3.54 2.45 1.36
CA ALA A 236 -2.85 3.25 2.36
C ALA A 236 -2.63 4.70 1.87
N ASP A 237 -2.40 5.70 2.70
CA ASP A 237 -2.43 5.65 4.15
C ASP A 237 -3.84 6.01 4.69
N GLY A 238 -3.99 7.12 5.42
CA GLY A 238 -5.30 7.60 5.86
C GLY A 238 -6.04 8.29 4.72
N ILE A 239 -7.38 8.30 4.73
CA ILE A 239 -8.20 8.93 3.67
C ILE A 239 -7.98 10.45 3.49
N LEU A 240 -7.28 11.11 4.42
CA LEU A 240 -6.89 12.51 4.32
C LEU A 240 -5.49 12.72 3.73
N GLN A 241 -4.70 11.65 3.62
CA GLN A 241 -3.40 11.69 2.96
C GLN A 241 -3.61 12.03 1.47
N GLN A 242 -2.78 12.92 0.92
CA GLN A 242 -3.03 13.59 -0.36
C GLN A 242 -3.27 12.60 -1.52
N GLU A 243 -2.37 11.64 -1.72
CA GLU A 243 -2.43 10.63 -2.77
C GLU A 243 -3.62 9.68 -2.57
N THR A 244 -3.89 9.29 -1.31
CA THR A 244 -5.03 8.44 -0.95
C THR A 244 -6.35 9.11 -1.28
N ALA A 245 -6.50 10.36 -0.85
CA ALA A 245 -7.70 11.15 -1.09
C ALA A 245 -7.92 11.38 -2.58
N ALA A 246 -6.84 11.64 -3.34
CA ALA A 246 -6.92 11.80 -4.79
C ALA A 246 -7.32 10.48 -5.48
N LEU A 247 -6.69 9.37 -5.11
CA LEU A 247 -6.95 8.05 -5.69
C LEU A 247 -8.39 7.58 -5.44
N LEU A 248 -8.95 7.81 -4.25
CA LEU A 248 -10.35 7.47 -3.95
C LEU A 248 -11.37 8.23 -4.81
N ARG A 249 -10.98 9.32 -5.47
CA ARG A 249 -11.83 10.10 -6.39
C ARG A 249 -11.64 9.67 -7.84
N GLU A 250 -10.66 8.82 -8.15
CA GLU A 250 -10.40 8.39 -9.51
C GLU A 250 -11.55 7.50 -10.02
N PRO A 251 -12.13 7.81 -11.20
CA PRO A 251 -13.25 7.04 -11.74
C PRO A 251 -12.97 5.55 -11.87
N VAL A 252 -11.72 5.17 -12.20
CA VAL A 252 -11.35 3.77 -12.35
C VAL A 252 -11.38 2.99 -11.02
N VAL A 253 -11.11 3.66 -9.90
CA VAL A 253 -11.21 3.06 -8.56
C VAL A 253 -12.67 2.85 -8.21
N ALA A 254 -13.51 3.86 -8.39
CA ALA A 254 -14.95 3.76 -8.15
C ALA A 254 -15.58 2.66 -9.03
N GLN A 255 -15.23 2.59 -10.32
CA GLN A 255 -15.75 1.60 -11.26
C GLN A 255 -15.40 0.16 -10.89
N ARG A 256 -14.25 -0.07 -10.26
CA ARG A 256 -13.79 -1.41 -9.88
C ARG A 256 -14.13 -1.77 -8.45
N THR A 257 -14.59 -0.83 -7.64
CA THR A 257 -14.93 -1.06 -6.22
C THR A 257 -16.37 -1.51 -6.09
N GLY A 258 -16.60 -2.77 -5.71
CA GLY A 258 -17.94 -3.26 -5.40
C GLY A 258 -18.39 -2.85 -3.99
N GLY A 259 -17.46 -2.80 -3.05
CA GLY A 259 -17.73 -2.41 -1.67
C GLY A 259 -16.50 -1.92 -0.94
N MET A 260 -16.69 -1.19 0.17
CA MET A 260 -15.60 -0.73 1.02
C MET A 260 -15.79 -1.17 2.47
N VAL A 261 -14.69 -1.52 3.14
CA VAL A 261 -14.62 -1.64 4.59
C VAL A 261 -13.72 -0.53 5.13
N PHE A 262 -14.22 0.24 6.09
CA PHE A 262 -13.47 1.36 6.65
C PHE A 262 -12.79 1.00 7.97
N ALA A 263 -11.46 0.98 8.00
CA ALA A 263 -10.67 0.66 9.18
C ALA A 263 -10.34 1.91 10.01
N ALA A 264 -10.88 2.03 11.21
CA ALA A 264 -10.76 3.22 12.06
C ALA A 264 -10.07 2.95 13.41
N GLY A 265 -9.39 3.99 13.91
CA GLY A 265 -8.74 3.97 15.22
C GLY A 265 -9.71 4.07 16.41
N ASP A 266 -10.80 4.81 16.24
CA ASP A 266 -11.79 5.10 17.29
C ASP A 266 -13.20 5.31 16.69
N ALA A 267 -14.19 5.50 17.56
CA ALA A 267 -15.59 5.65 17.16
C ALA A 267 -15.85 6.91 16.31
N LEU A 268 -15.25 8.05 16.67
CA LEU A 268 -15.44 9.30 15.96
C LEU A 268 -14.80 9.25 14.56
N GLY A 269 -13.60 8.68 14.47
CA GLY A 269 -12.90 8.41 13.23
C GLY A 269 -13.69 7.50 12.31
N ALA A 270 -14.33 6.46 12.86
CA ALA A 270 -15.21 5.58 12.09
C ALA A 270 -16.40 6.36 11.51
N VAL A 271 -17.12 7.12 12.34
CA VAL A 271 -18.26 7.93 11.90
C VAL A 271 -17.86 8.93 10.82
N ASN A 272 -16.78 9.69 11.04
CA ASN A 272 -16.33 10.72 10.11
C ASN A 272 -15.87 10.09 8.79
N GLY A 273 -15.08 9.03 8.86
CA GLY A 273 -14.54 8.38 7.68
C GLY A 273 -15.62 7.72 6.82
N VAL A 274 -16.57 7.00 7.43
CA VAL A 274 -17.73 6.46 6.71
C VAL A 274 -18.53 7.58 6.06
N THR A 275 -18.85 8.65 6.80
CA THR A 275 -19.54 9.83 6.26
C THR A 275 -18.80 10.41 5.06
N ARG A 276 -17.48 10.58 5.15
CA ARG A 276 -16.66 11.14 4.09
C ARG A 276 -16.62 10.28 2.84
N LEU A 277 -16.53 8.96 2.99
CA LEU A 277 -16.60 8.03 1.86
C LEU A 277 -17.98 8.04 1.19
N ARG A 278 -19.06 8.14 1.99
CA ARG A 278 -20.43 8.30 1.49
C ARG A 278 -20.62 9.60 0.71
N GLU A 279 -20.03 10.71 1.18
CA GLU A 279 -20.03 12.00 0.45
C GLU A 279 -19.35 11.91 -0.92
N LEU A 280 -18.39 11.00 -1.08
CA LEU A 280 -17.75 10.68 -2.36
C LEU A 280 -18.57 9.69 -3.23
N GLY A 281 -19.73 9.24 -2.74
CA GLY A 281 -20.56 8.25 -3.44
C GLY A 281 -20.02 6.82 -3.36
N LEU A 282 -19.09 6.52 -2.45
CA LEU A 282 -18.45 5.22 -2.36
C LEU A 282 -19.28 4.20 -1.54
N PRO A 283 -19.33 2.92 -1.95
CA PRO A 283 -20.19 1.91 -1.35
C PRO A 283 -19.59 1.31 -0.07
N VAL A 284 -19.67 2.03 1.05
CA VAL A 284 -19.24 1.49 2.35
C VAL A 284 -20.18 0.37 2.82
N LEU A 285 -19.62 -0.78 3.20
CA LEU A 285 -20.34 -1.99 3.62
C LEU A 285 -20.25 -2.24 5.13
N ALA A 286 -19.11 -1.87 5.74
CA ALA A 286 -18.82 -2.09 7.15
C ALA A 286 -17.71 -1.14 7.65
N ALA A 287 -17.60 -1.03 8.97
CA ALA A 287 -16.44 -0.49 9.65
C ALA A 287 -15.69 -1.60 10.42
N SER A 288 -14.39 -1.43 10.60
CA SER A 288 -13.48 -2.34 11.31
C SER A 288 -12.27 -1.53 11.83
N GLY A 289 -11.21 -2.19 12.28
CA GLY A 289 -9.94 -1.57 12.66
C GLY A 289 -9.69 -1.58 14.15
N ILE A 290 -8.75 -0.76 14.62
CA ILE A 290 -8.35 -0.72 16.04
C ILE A 290 -9.53 -0.44 16.98
N LEU A 291 -10.56 0.32 16.55
CA LEU A 291 -11.71 0.59 17.41
C LEU A 291 -12.38 -0.68 17.95
N THR A 292 -12.27 -1.80 17.24
CA THR A 292 -12.91 -3.07 17.62
C THR A 292 -12.25 -3.73 18.82
N CYS A 293 -11.06 -3.26 19.22
CA CYS A 293 -10.43 -3.65 20.48
C CYS A 293 -11.16 -3.08 21.72
N SER A 294 -12.06 -2.11 21.54
CA SER A 294 -12.84 -1.48 22.60
C SER A 294 -14.35 -1.74 22.42
N PRO A 295 -14.97 -2.61 23.23
CA PRO A 295 -16.42 -2.81 23.19
C PRO A 295 -17.23 -1.54 23.43
N LEU A 296 -16.67 -0.56 24.16
CA LEU A 296 -17.31 0.75 24.35
C LEU A 296 -17.30 1.56 23.06
N ALA A 297 -16.15 1.67 22.39
CA ALA A 297 -16.02 2.40 21.13
C ALA A 297 -16.87 1.75 20.02
N VAL A 298 -16.98 0.43 19.99
CA VAL A 298 -17.88 -0.29 19.08
C VAL A 298 -19.33 0.14 19.30
N ARG A 299 -19.81 0.17 20.56
CA ARG A 299 -21.18 0.61 20.87
C ARG A 299 -21.43 2.07 20.50
N GLU A 300 -20.47 2.95 20.75
CA GLU A 300 -20.55 4.36 20.37
C GLU A 300 -20.66 4.52 18.85
N ALA A 301 -19.79 3.84 18.09
CA ALA A 301 -19.80 3.86 16.63
C ALA A 301 -21.13 3.29 16.07
N GLN A 302 -21.57 2.13 16.57
CA GLN A 302 -22.83 1.48 16.16
C GLN A 302 -24.08 2.32 16.45
N SER A 303 -24.01 3.23 17.44
CA SER A 303 -25.14 4.13 17.74
C SER A 303 -25.37 5.20 16.67
N ILE A 304 -24.38 5.42 15.80
CA ILE A 304 -24.38 6.48 14.77
C ILE A 304 -24.28 5.89 13.36
N LEU A 305 -23.47 4.85 13.16
CA LEU A 305 -23.19 4.27 11.85
C LEU A 305 -24.43 3.54 11.27
N ASP A 306 -24.61 3.67 9.97
CA ASP A 306 -25.60 2.94 9.17
C ASP A 306 -25.10 1.57 8.68
N VAL A 307 -23.85 1.24 9.00
CA VAL A 307 -23.16 0.00 8.62
C VAL A 307 -22.74 -0.79 9.86
N PRO A 308 -22.65 -2.13 9.77
CA PRO A 308 -22.13 -2.93 10.87
C PRO A 308 -20.66 -2.59 11.17
N VAL A 309 -20.29 -2.80 12.43
CA VAL A 309 -18.90 -2.78 12.89
C VAL A 309 -18.51 -4.24 13.12
N TYR A 310 -17.48 -4.71 12.42
CA TYR A 310 -16.96 -6.07 12.51
C TYR A 310 -15.52 -6.06 13.01
N SER A 311 -15.20 -6.94 13.96
CA SER A 311 -13.82 -7.22 14.35
C SER A 311 -13.09 -8.04 13.28
N PRO A 312 -11.74 -8.14 13.33
CA PRO A 312 -11.00 -9.07 12.49
C PRO A 312 -11.44 -10.54 12.64
N GLU A 313 -11.91 -10.95 13.82
CA GLU A 313 -12.44 -12.30 14.04
C GLU A 313 -13.75 -12.51 13.27
N ASP A 314 -14.68 -11.55 13.35
CA ASP A 314 -15.93 -11.58 12.60
C ASP A 314 -15.68 -11.61 11.08
N LEU A 315 -14.75 -10.78 10.59
CA LEU A 315 -14.41 -10.71 9.17
C LEU A 315 -13.68 -11.97 8.66
N GLY A 316 -13.03 -12.72 9.56
CA GLY A 316 -12.43 -14.01 9.28
C GLY A 316 -13.44 -15.16 9.20
N ASP A 317 -14.68 -14.96 9.65
CA ASP A 317 -15.74 -15.95 9.49
C ASP A 317 -16.24 -16.00 8.05
N ALA A 318 -16.34 -17.23 7.51
CA ALA A 318 -16.73 -17.46 6.12
C ALA A 318 -18.12 -16.90 5.78
N SER A 319 -19.08 -16.98 6.70
CA SER A 319 -20.45 -16.51 6.48
C SER A 319 -20.53 -14.99 6.47
N ILE A 320 -19.81 -14.32 7.38
CA ILE A 320 -19.75 -12.86 7.44
C ILE A 320 -19.01 -12.31 6.23
N ALA A 321 -17.85 -12.85 5.88
CA ALA A 321 -17.10 -12.43 4.71
C ALA A 321 -17.93 -12.60 3.42
N ARG A 322 -18.66 -13.71 3.28
CA ARG A 322 -19.56 -13.93 2.14
C ARG A 322 -20.69 -12.90 2.11
N SER A 323 -21.26 -12.55 3.27
CA SER A 323 -22.32 -11.55 3.37
C SER A 323 -21.86 -10.16 2.89
N LEU A 324 -20.57 -9.82 3.01
CA LEU A 324 -20.03 -8.59 2.44
C LEU A 324 -20.12 -8.59 0.91
N ILE A 325 -19.81 -9.72 0.27
CA ILE A 325 -19.93 -9.87 -1.18
C ILE A 325 -21.40 -9.79 -1.60
N ASP A 326 -22.31 -10.44 -0.87
CA ASP A 326 -23.73 -10.43 -1.21
C ASP A 326 -24.38 -9.05 -1.08
N ARG A 327 -23.77 -8.16 -0.27
CA ARG A 327 -24.17 -6.75 -0.12
C ARG A 327 -23.65 -5.83 -1.22
N ILE A 328 -22.73 -6.30 -2.07
CA ILE A 328 -22.26 -5.52 -3.22
C ILE A 328 -23.44 -5.39 -4.21
N GLY A 329 -23.94 -4.16 -4.34
CA GLY A 329 -25.00 -3.83 -5.29
C GLY A 329 -24.53 -3.95 -6.74
N PRO A 330 -25.45 -3.82 -7.72
CA PRO A 330 -25.05 -3.73 -9.13
C PRO A 330 -24.05 -2.58 -9.30
N MET A 331 -22.97 -2.82 -10.05
CA MET A 331 -21.91 -1.83 -10.30
C MET A 331 -22.53 -0.51 -10.80
N VAL A 332 -22.10 0.61 -10.22
CA VAL A 332 -22.70 1.93 -10.43
C VAL A 332 -22.63 2.35 -11.91
N ASP A 333 -23.76 2.82 -12.44
CA ASP A 333 -23.86 3.41 -13.77
C ASP A 333 -23.24 4.82 -13.81
N ILE A 334 -22.33 5.04 -14.75
CA ILE A 334 -21.32 6.11 -14.77
C ILE A 334 -21.93 7.49 -15.07
N ASP A 335 -23.08 7.54 -15.74
CA ASP A 335 -23.75 8.80 -16.10
C ASP A 335 -24.10 9.65 -14.87
N ARG A 336 -24.19 9.03 -13.69
CA ARG A 336 -24.53 9.69 -12.43
C ARG A 336 -23.33 10.33 -11.71
N ILE A 337 -22.11 9.81 -11.89
CA ILE A 337 -20.89 10.32 -11.23
C ILE A 337 -20.28 11.47 -12.03
N ALA A 338 -20.25 11.36 -13.36
CA ALA A 338 -19.70 12.40 -14.24
C ALA A 338 -20.51 13.72 -14.23
N GLN A 339 -21.76 13.68 -13.75
CA GLN A 339 -22.67 14.82 -13.69
C GLN A 339 -22.72 15.52 -12.32
N MET A 340 -21.93 15.08 -11.33
CA MET A 340 -21.94 15.71 -10.00
C MET A 340 -21.19 17.05 -10.05
N PRO A 341 -21.85 18.19 -9.76
CA PRO A 341 -21.20 19.49 -9.80
C PRO A 341 -20.15 19.58 -8.69
N VAL A 342 -18.91 19.91 -9.08
CA VAL A 342 -17.85 20.32 -8.16
C VAL A 342 -18.29 21.61 -7.48
N ARG A 343 -18.84 21.52 -6.27
CA ARG A 343 -19.10 22.69 -5.42
C ARG A 343 -17.78 23.17 -4.81
N LEU A 344 -16.95 23.82 -5.62
CA LEU A 344 -15.93 24.72 -5.12
C LEU A 344 -16.63 25.97 -4.56
N LYS A 345 -16.85 26.01 -3.25
CA LYS A 345 -17.06 27.29 -2.57
C LYS A 345 -15.69 27.95 -2.43
N ALA A 346 -15.34 28.80 -3.38
CA ALA A 346 -14.29 29.79 -3.17
C ALA A 346 -14.84 30.86 -2.22
N SER A 347 -14.20 31.05 -1.06
CA SER A 347 -14.39 32.26 -0.26
C SER A 347 -13.58 33.40 -0.89
N ALA A 348 -14.24 34.54 -1.09
CA ALA A 348 -13.59 35.81 -1.37
C ALA A 348 -12.80 36.32 -0.16
#